data_AF-A0A7V9QR25-F1
#
_entry.id   AF-A0A7V9QR25-F1
#
_cell.length_a   1.000
_cell.length_b   1.000
_cell.length_c   1.000
_cell.angle_alpha   90.00
_cell.angle_beta   90.00
_cell.angle_gamma   90.00
#
_symmetry.space_group_name_H-M   'P 1'
#
loop_
_entity.id
_entity.type
_entity.pdbx_description
1 polymer ?
#
loop_
_entity_poly.entity_id
_entity_poly.type
_entity_poly.pdbx_seq_one_letter_code
_entity_poly.pdbx_strand_id
1 'polypeptide(L)'
;MIRRQLVELAGGRLLYEGSLEDLRYDNAMRDLSERDEVLRVRVYGGTGDTHAFLDWKGKTTFEDGYKVREELSSQVGSAEIFRTILANLGYVVIAEIGRWIAQYEVGKATVRFERYPRMDDLVEVEGAPEDIEAAIQAIGIERSEFSDKRLPDFVQQFEKRTGKRAALSERELKGEYTYSTGSC
;
A
#
# COMPACT_ATOMS: atom_id res chain seq x y z
N MET A 1 14.93 11.82 2.09
CA MET A 1 15.91 11.77 3.21
C MET A 1 15.47 12.65 4.36
N ILE A 2 15.18 13.95 4.17
CA ILE A 2 14.85 14.85 5.28
C ILE A 2 13.60 14.44 6.09
N ARG A 3 12.54 13.96 5.44
CA ARG A 3 11.28 13.56 6.12
C ARG A 3 11.47 12.35 7.05
N ARG A 4 12.27 11.37 6.64
CA ARG A 4 12.63 10.21 7.47
C ARG A 4 13.44 10.64 8.70
N GLN A 5 14.41 11.55 8.51
CA GLN A 5 15.19 12.09 9.61
C GLN A 5 14.32 12.87 10.61
N LEU A 6 13.32 13.62 10.15
CA LEU A 6 12.37 14.31 11.04
C LEU A 6 11.55 13.31 11.87
N VAL A 7 11.06 12.24 11.25
CA VAL A 7 10.36 11.15 11.96
C VAL A 7 11.28 10.50 13.01
N GLU A 8 12.53 10.21 12.66
CA GLU A 8 13.52 9.62 13.58
C GLU A 8 13.84 10.57 14.75
N LEU A 9 14.02 11.86 14.49
CA LEU A 9 14.24 12.89 15.52
C LEU A 9 13.03 13.07 16.45
N ALA A 10 11.81 12.83 15.94
CA ALA A 10 10.59 12.81 16.73
C ALA A 10 10.38 11.50 17.53
N GLY A 11 11.37 10.60 17.53
CA GLY A 11 11.31 9.33 18.27
C GLY A 11 10.72 8.17 17.45
N GLY A 12 10.54 8.34 16.14
CA GLY A 12 10.09 7.29 15.25
C GLY A 12 11.06 6.13 15.18
N ARG A 13 10.57 4.90 15.41
CA ARG A 13 11.36 3.67 15.39
C ARG A 13 11.17 2.94 14.08
N LEU A 14 12.26 2.71 13.35
CA LEU A 14 12.23 1.92 12.11
C LEU A 14 11.83 0.48 12.43
N LEU A 15 10.71 0.04 11.87
CA LEU A 15 10.23 -1.34 11.96
C LEU A 15 10.75 -2.18 10.80
N TYR A 16 10.77 -1.59 9.61
CA TYR A 16 11.11 -2.30 8.39
C TYR A 16 11.61 -1.36 7.30
N GLU A 17 12.63 -1.78 6.57
CA GLU A 17 13.07 -1.15 5.32
C GLU A 17 13.41 -2.22 4.28
N GLY A 18 12.83 -2.11 3.10
CA GLY A 18 12.97 -3.14 2.07
C GLY A 18 11.91 -3.08 0.99
N SER A 19 11.84 -4.14 0.18
CA SER A 19 10.82 -4.29 -0.85
C SER A 19 9.51 -4.80 -0.26
N LEU A 20 8.39 -4.22 -0.69
CA LEU A 20 7.05 -4.68 -0.36
C LEU A 20 6.26 -4.91 -1.65
N GLU A 21 5.78 -6.13 -1.84
CA GLU A 21 4.95 -6.53 -2.98
C GLU A 21 3.53 -6.87 -2.49
N ASP A 22 2.51 -6.24 -3.06
CA ASP A 22 1.12 -6.65 -2.88
C ASP A 22 0.60 -7.24 -4.19
N LEU A 23 0.20 -8.51 -4.18
CA LEU A 23 -0.62 -9.12 -5.23
C LEU A 23 -2.07 -9.13 -4.79
N ARG A 24 -2.93 -8.36 -5.47
CA ARG A 24 -4.37 -8.36 -5.21
C ARG A 24 -5.08 -9.40 -6.06
N TYR A 25 -6.01 -10.09 -5.44
CA TYR A 25 -6.77 -11.18 -6.03
C TYR A 25 -8.24 -10.83 -6.10
N ASP A 26 -8.89 -11.30 -7.16
CA ASP A 26 -10.34 -11.35 -7.29
C ASP A 26 -10.72 -12.55 -8.14
N ASN A 27 -12.01 -12.87 -8.22
CA ASN A 27 -12.48 -13.83 -9.20
C ASN A 27 -12.63 -13.18 -10.58
N ALA A 28 -12.92 -13.99 -11.59
CA ALA A 28 -13.10 -13.50 -12.97
C ALA A 28 -14.24 -12.47 -13.12
N MET A 29 -15.23 -12.52 -12.22
CA MET A 29 -16.40 -11.62 -12.21
C MET A 29 -16.15 -10.31 -11.45
N ARG A 30 -15.02 -10.18 -10.74
CA ARG A 30 -14.66 -9.01 -9.93
C ARG A 30 -15.57 -8.78 -8.71
N ASP A 31 -16.15 -9.84 -8.15
CA ASP A 31 -17.14 -9.73 -7.05
C ASP A 31 -16.56 -9.08 -5.78
N LEU A 32 -15.26 -9.21 -5.49
CA LEU A 32 -14.66 -8.50 -4.35
C LEU A 32 -14.54 -7.00 -4.65
N SER A 33 -14.05 -6.66 -5.84
CA SER A 33 -13.92 -5.27 -6.28
C SER A 33 -15.27 -4.54 -6.28
N GLU A 34 -16.34 -5.19 -6.75
CA GLU A 34 -17.71 -4.64 -6.74
C GLU A 34 -18.21 -4.31 -5.31
N ARG A 35 -17.74 -5.07 -4.31
CA ARG A 35 -18.07 -4.86 -2.89
C ARG A 35 -17.09 -3.92 -2.19
N ASP A 36 -16.15 -3.33 -2.92
CA ASP A 36 -15.01 -2.57 -2.39
C ASP A 36 -14.16 -3.38 -1.39
N GLU A 37 -14.11 -4.70 -1.56
CA GLU A 37 -13.30 -5.63 -0.79
C GLU A 37 -11.95 -5.90 -1.49
N VAL A 38 -10.92 -6.23 -0.71
CA VAL A 38 -9.57 -6.50 -1.23
C VAL A 38 -9.05 -7.75 -0.56
N LEU A 39 -8.76 -8.77 -1.37
CA LEU A 39 -7.94 -9.91 -0.99
C LEU A 39 -6.54 -9.71 -1.55
N ARG A 40 -5.50 -9.88 -0.74
CA ARG A 40 -4.11 -9.80 -1.24
C ARG A 40 -3.17 -10.76 -0.55
N VAL A 41 -2.16 -11.19 -1.29
CA VAL A 41 -0.92 -11.74 -0.74
C VAL A 41 0.10 -10.61 -0.73
N ARG A 42 0.61 -10.29 0.46
CA ARG A 42 1.65 -9.28 0.66
C ARG A 42 2.97 -9.97 1.00
N VAL A 43 4.07 -9.54 0.39
CA VAL A 43 5.41 -10.09 0.61
C VAL A 43 6.39 -8.98 0.94
N TYR A 44 7.01 -9.08 2.11
CA TYR A 44 8.14 -8.25 2.55
C TYR A 44 9.43 -8.98 2.16
N GLY A 45 10.34 -8.30 1.46
CA GLY A 45 11.63 -8.84 1.02
C GLY A 45 12.79 -7.87 1.27
N GLY A 46 14.04 -8.34 1.29
CA GLY A 46 15.19 -7.49 1.58
C GLY A 46 16.41 -8.31 1.94
N THR A 47 17.36 -7.74 2.69
CA THR A 47 18.60 -8.41 3.10
C THR A 47 18.41 -9.48 4.18
N GLY A 48 17.17 -9.82 4.54
CA GLY A 48 16.83 -10.79 5.59
C GLY A 48 15.68 -11.71 5.19
N ASP A 49 14.99 -12.27 6.18
CA ASP A 49 13.90 -13.21 5.96
C ASP A 49 12.74 -12.57 5.19
N THR A 50 12.22 -13.32 4.23
CA THR A 50 11.02 -12.92 3.49
C THR A 50 9.79 -13.30 4.32
N HIS A 51 8.89 -12.33 4.54
CA HIS A 51 7.65 -12.57 5.26
C HIS A 51 6.46 -12.36 4.34
N ALA A 52 5.52 -13.30 4.38
CA ALA A 52 4.32 -13.24 3.57
C ALA A 52 3.07 -13.19 4.45
N PHE A 53 2.07 -12.45 3.99
CA PHE A 53 0.79 -12.28 4.67
C PHE A 53 -0.35 -12.48 3.67
N LEU A 54 -1.44 -13.09 4.13
CA LEU A 54 -2.73 -13.04 3.46
C LEU A 54 -3.59 -12.00 4.19
N ASP A 55 -4.02 -10.99 3.44
CA ASP A 55 -4.88 -9.93 3.97
C ASP A 55 -6.22 -9.96 3.26
N TRP A 56 -7.30 -9.83 4.03
CA TRP A 56 -8.60 -9.37 3.54
C TRP A 56 -8.90 -8.01 4.17
N LYS A 57 -9.40 -7.09 3.35
CA LYS A 57 -9.90 -5.81 3.82
C LYS A 57 -11.36 -5.64 3.40
N GLY A 58 -12.25 -5.23 4.31
CA GLY A 58 -13.69 -5.05 4.10
C GLY A 58 -14.05 -3.80 3.30
N LYS A 59 -15.31 -3.36 3.24
CA LYS A 59 -15.66 -2.13 2.49
C LYS A 59 -15.02 -0.88 3.11
N THR A 60 -14.61 0.09 2.30
CA THR A 60 -14.11 1.39 2.79
C THR A 60 -15.26 2.28 3.24
N THR A 61 -15.12 2.88 4.42
CA THR A 61 -15.95 3.98 4.93
C THR A 61 -15.09 5.21 5.19
N PHE A 62 -15.73 6.35 5.42
CA PHE A 62 -15.05 7.62 5.70
C PHE A 62 -15.68 8.26 6.94
N GLU A 63 -14.84 8.63 7.90
CA GLU A 63 -15.24 9.23 9.17
C GLU A 63 -14.29 10.41 9.46
N ASP A 64 -14.83 11.62 9.61
CA ASP A 64 -14.07 12.83 9.93
C ASP A 64 -12.84 13.11 9.04
N GLY A 65 -12.92 12.78 7.75
CA GLY A 65 -11.82 12.96 6.79
C GLY A 65 -10.75 11.86 6.83
N TYR A 66 -11.01 10.77 7.57
CA TYR A 66 -10.18 9.58 7.61
C TYR A 66 -10.84 8.44 6.85
N LYS A 67 -10.01 7.67 6.16
CA LYS A 67 -10.41 6.41 5.54
C LYS A 67 -10.40 5.31 6.59
N VAL A 68 -11.53 4.63 6.77
CA VAL A 68 -11.72 3.55 7.75
C VAL A 68 -12.10 2.26 7.04
N ARG A 69 -11.59 1.13 7.52
CA ARG A 69 -11.83 -0.19 6.93
C ARG A 69 -11.52 -1.31 7.92
N GLU A 70 -12.33 -2.35 7.92
CA GLU A 70 -12.01 -3.59 8.64
C GLU A 70 -10.87 -4.33 7.92
N GLU A 71 -9.90 -4.84 8.68
CA GLU A 71 -8.76 -5.58 8.14
C GLU A 71 -8.53 -6.87 8.93
N LEU A 72 -8.41 -7.98 8.19
CA LEU A 72 -7.99 -9.27 8.71
C LEU A 72 -6.66 -9.62 8.03
N SER A 73 -5.64 -9.91 8.82
CA SER A 73 -4.31 -10.25 8.34
C SER A 73 -3.77 -11.47 9.08
N SER A 74 -3.13 -12.37 8.34
CA SER A 74 -2.45 -13.52 8.92
C SER A 74 -1.15 -13.80 8.18
N GLN A 75 -0.09 -14.08 8.94
CA GLN A 75 1.18 -14.51 8.37
C GLN A 75 1.04 -15.90 7.75
N VAL A 76 1.63 -16.08 6.57
CA VAL A 76 1.64 -17.35 5.86
C VAL A 76 3.06 -17.86 5.67
N GLY A 77 3.23 -19.18 5.72
CA GLY A 77 4.56 -19.80 5.65
C GLY A 77 5.24 -19.67 4.26
N SER A 78 4.46 -19.72 3.18
CA SER A 78 4.98 -19.56 1.82
C SER A 78 4.00 -18.78 0.95
N ALA A 79 4.47 -17.66 0.41
CA ALA A 79 3.72 -16.87 -0.56
C ALA A 79 3.36 -17.72 -1.77
N GLU A 80 4.32 -18.46 -2.33
CA GLU A 80 4.14 -19.28 -3.54
C GLU A 80 3.05 -20.34 -3.37
N ILE A 81 3.03 -21.03 -2.22
CA ILE A 81 1.99 -22.02 -1.90
C ILE A 81 0.62 -21.33 -1.82
N PHE A 82 0.51 -20.19 -1.15
CA PHE A 82 -0.76 -19.45 -1.06
C PHE A 82 -1.23 -18.91 -2.41
N ARG A 83 -0.33 -18.40 -3.25
CA ARG A 83 -0.64 -18.01 -4.64
C ARG A 83 -1.23 -19.19 -5.42
N THR A 84 -0.63 -20.37 -5.27
CA THR A 84 -1.11 -21.62 -5.90
C THR A 84 -2.47 -22.05 -5.37
N ILE A 85 -2.70 -21.95 -4.06
CA ILE A 85 -4.02 -22.25 -3.45
C ILE A 85 -5.09 -21.31 -4.02
N LEU A 86 -4.83 -20.00 -4.02
CA LEU A 86 -5.78 -19.01 -4.55
C LEU A 86 -6.11 -19.25 -6.03
N ALA A 87 -5.09 -19.55 -6.85
CA ALA A 87 -5.28 -19.91 -8.26
C ALA A 87 -6.17 -21.15 -8.43
N ASN A 88 -5.94 -22.21 -7.65
CA ASN A 88 -6.78 -23.42 -7.67
C ASN A 88 -8.22 -23.17 -7.19
N LEU A 89 -8.43 -22.16 -6.35
CA LEU A 89 -9.76 -21.72 -5.91
C LEU A 89 -10.45 -20.78 -6.91
N GLY A 90 -9.82 -20.49 -8.05
CA GLY A 90 -10.39 -19.65 -9.11
C GLY A 90 -10.12 -18.15 -8.96
N TYR A 91 -9.25 -17.75 -8.03
CA TYR A 91 -8.80 -16.36 -7.94
C TYR A 91 -7.70 -16.07 -8.95
N VAL A 92 -7.73 -14.88 -9.53
CA VAL A 92 -6.72 -14.36 -10.45
C VAL A 92 -6.08 -13.10 -9.88
N VAL A 93 -4.81 -12.87 -10.22
CA VAL A 93 -4.14 -11.60 -9.88
C VAL A 93 -4.76 -10.48 -10.71
N ILE A 94 -5.31 -9.49 -10.04
CA ILE A 94 -5.92 -8.32 -10.66
C ILE A 94 -5.07 -7.05 -10.58
N ALA A 95 -4.10 -7.05 -9.65
CA ALA A 95 -3.15 -5.96 -9.49
C ALA A 95 -1.87 -6.47 -8.83
N GLU A 96 -0.75 -5.92 -9.25
CA GLU A 96 0.56 -6.11 -8.64
C GLU A 96 1.11 -4.73 -8.27
N ILE A 97 1.56 -4.57 -7.03
CA ILE A 97 2.04 -3.29 -6.50
C ILE A 97 3.35 -3.56 -5.77
N GLY A 98 4.47 -3.26 -6.43
CA GLY A 98 5.82 -3.34 -5.88
C GLY A 98 6.33 -1.97 -5.48
N ARG A 99 6.91 -1.87 -4.29
CA ARG A 99 7.43 -0.61 -3.74
C ARG A 99 8.64 -0.87 -2.85
N TRP A 100 9.53 0.11 -2.77
CA TRP A 100 10.53 0.16 -1.70
C TRP A 100 9.95 0.98 -0.55
N ILE A 101 9.99 0.46 0.68
CA ILE A 101 9.39 1.12 1.84
C ILE A 101 10.39 1.35 2.96
N ALA A 102 10.10 2.37 3.75
CA ALA A 102 10.60 2.50 5.12
C ALA A 102 9.39 2.73 6.03
N GLN A 103 9.14 1.78 6.93
CA GLN A 103 8.00 1.78 7.85
C GLN A 103 8.49 2.02 9.27
N TYR A 104 7.90 3.01 9.91
CA TYR A 104 8.21 3.46 11.26
C TYR A 104 6.99 3.33 12.16
N GLU A 105 7.25 3.05 13.43
CA GLU A 105 6.31 3.32 14.52
C GLU A 105 6.60 4.72 15.08
N VAL A 106 5.59 5.58 15.15
CA VAL A 106 5.69 6.95 15.69
C VAL A 106 4.60 7.11 16.74
N GLY A 107 4.96 6.98 18.02
CA GLY A 107 3.96 6.83 19.08
C GLY A 107 3.12 5.57 18.85
N LYS A 108 1.82 5.71 18.62
CA LYS A 108 0.92 4.61 18.25
C LYS A 108 0.54 4.60 16.77
N ALA A 109 1.03 5.56 15.98
CA ALA A 109 0.81 5.59 14.55
C ALA A 109 1.88 4.78 13.82
N THR A 110 1.49 4.20 12.69
CA THR A 110 2.42 3.69 11.69
C THR A 110 2.62 4.75 10.62
N VAL A 111 3.89 5.06 10.30
CA VAL A 111 4.26 5.94 9.18
C VAL A 111 5.03 5.13 8.17
N ARG A 112 4.57 5.09 6.92
CA ARG A 112 5.22 4.33 5.86
C ARG A 112 5.51 5.22 4.65
N PHE A 113 6.80 5.41 4.38
CA PHE A 113 7.25 6.03 3.14
C PHE A 113 7.34 4.96 2.06
N GLU A 114 6.77 5.24 0.89
CA GLU A 114 6.68 4.30 -0.23
C GLU A 114 7.25 4.92 -1.50
N ARG A 115 8.20 4.22 -2.13
CA ARG A 115 8.71 4.55 -3.46
C ARG A 115 8.22 3.53 -4.46
N TYR A 116 7.53 4.03 -5.48
CA TYR A 116 7.06 3.24 -6.61
C TYR A 116 8.10 3.23 -7.75
N PRO A 117 8.11 2.20 -8.62
CA PRO A 117 9.02 2.13 -9.76
C PRO A 117 8.93 3.35 -10.68
N ARG A 118 7.70 3.84 -10.92
CA ARG A 118 7.45 5.11 -11.61
C ARG A 118 6.13 5.74 -11.17
N MET A 119 6.16 6.43 -10.04
CA MET A 119 5.09 7.34 -9.59
C MET A 119 5.71 8.34 -8.61
N ASP A 120 4.91 9.19 -7.96
CA ASP A 120 5.36 9.98 -6.82
C ASP A 120 5.76 9.06 -5.65
N ASP A 121 6.73 9.51 -4.83
CA ASP A 121 6.96 8.91 -3.51
C ASP A 121 5.77 9.30 -2.63
N LEU A 122 5.13 8.33 -1.98
CA LEU A 122 3.99 8.55 -1.08
C LEU A 122 4.39 8.34 0.38
N VAL A 123 3.61 8.92 1.29
CA VAL A 123 3.66 8.59 2.71
C VAL A 123 2.25 8.23 3.18
N GLU A 124 2.12 7.10 3.85
CA GLU A 124 0.89 6.65 4.48
C GLU A 124 1.05 6.77 6.00
N VAL A 125 0.00 7.22 6.68
CA VAL A 125 -0.08 7.32 8.13
C VAL A 125 -1.33 6.60 8.59
N GLU A 126 -1.17 5.60 9.45
CA GLU A 126 -2.26 4.77 9.97
C GLU A 126 -2.25 4.82 11.50
N GLY A 127 -3.42 4.90 12.13
CA GLY A 127 -3.57 4.97 13.59
C GLY A 127 -4.93 5.51 13.99
N ALA A 128 -5.12 5.79 15.29
CA ALA A 128 -6.26 6.59 15.72
C ALA A 128 -6.08 8.04 15.23
N PRO A 129 -7.17 8.82 15.04
CA PRO A 129 -7.08 10.19 14.51
C PRO A 129 -6.05 11.08 15.23
N GLU A 130 -6.01 11.05 16.56
CA GLU A 130 -5.04 11.83 17.35
C GLU A 130 -3.58 11.42 17.08
N ASP A 131 -3.33 10.13 16.91
CA ASP A 131 -2.00 9.59 16.62
C ASP A 131 -1.57 9.93 15.19
N ILE A 132 -2.52 9.93 14.23
CA ILE A 132 -2.28 10.34 12.85
C ILE A 132 -1.85 11.81 12.80
N GLU A 133 -2.58 12.70 13.47
CA GLU A 133 -2.25 14.14 13.45
C GLU A 133 -0.88 14.42 14.11
N ALA A 134 -0.56 13.73 15.21
CA ALA A 134 0.76 13.83 15.83
C ALA A 134 1.89 13.34 14.89
N ALA A 135 1.66 12.23 14.18
CA ALA A 135 2.62 11.71 13.21
C ALA A 135 2.79 12.64 11.99
N ILE A 136 1.71 13.26 11.50
CA ILE A 136 1.77 14.25 10.41
C ILE A 136 2.66 15.42 10.79
N GLN A 137 2.53 15.93 12.02
CA GLN A 137 3.40 16.99 12.53
C GLN A 137 4.87 16.54 12.58
N ALA A 138 5.14 15.30 13.00
CA ALA A 138 6.49 14.75 13.04
C ALA A 138 7.13 14.58 11.64
N ILE A 139 6.33 14.26 10.62
CA ILE A 139 6.80 14.17 9.22
C ILE A 139 7.18 15.55 8.68
N GLY A 140 6.53 16.62 9.17
CA GLY A 140 6.75 18.00 8.77
C GLY A 140 6.24 18.34 7.37
N ILE A 141 5.28 17.56 6.86
CA ILE A 141 4.51 17.87 5.65
C ILE A 141 3.25 18.62 6.06
N GLU A 142 2.85 19.63 5.28
CA GLU A 142 1.62 20.39 5.52
C GLU A 142 0.41 19.46 5.58
N ARG A 143 -0.48 19.66 6.55
CA ARG A 143 -1.65 18.80 6.75
C ARG A 143 -2.56 18.72 5.50
N SER A 144 -2.57 19.77 4.68
CA SER A 144 -3.33 19.85 3.43
C SER A 144 -2.83 18.91 2.33
N GLU A 145 -1.60 18.40 2.44
CA GLU A 145 -1.05 17.42 1.49
C GLU A 145 -1.49 15.99 1.82
N PHE A 146 -2.03 15.75 3.00
CA PHE A 146 -2.62 14.46 3.38
C PHE A 146 -4.08 14.39 2.96
N SER A 147 -4.47 13.27 2.38
CA SER A 147 -5.83 13.02 1.91
C SER A 147 -6.24 11.58 2.15
N ASP A 148 -7.54 11.33 2.07
CA ASP A 148 -8.19 10.00 2.13
C ASP A 148 -8.27 9.30 0.77
N LYS A 149 -7.62 9.89 -0.25
CA LYS A 149 -7.57 9.37 -1.63
C LYS A 149 -6.95 7.98 -1.70
N ARG A 150 -7.34 7.24 -2.73
CA ARG A 150 -6.88 5.88 -3.00
C ARG A 150 -5.71 5.92 -3.98
N LEU A 151 -4.93 4.83 -4.02
CA LEU A 151 -3.81 4.68 -4.95
C LEU A 151 -4.16 5.01 -6.43
N PRO A 152 -5.31 4.59 -6.99
CA PRO A 152 -5.73 4.99 -8.34
C PRO A 152 -5.81 6.51 -8.55
N ASP A 153 -6.19 7.28 -7.54
CA ASP A 153 -6.30 8.73 -7.64
C ASP A 153 -4.90 9.37 -7.76
N PHE A 154 -3.91 8.84 -7.05
CA PHE A 154 -2.52 9.29 -7.15
C PHE A 154 -1.89 8.92 -8.49
N VAL A 155 -2.19 7.72 -9.00
CA VAL A 155 -1.80 7.31 -10.36
C VAL A 155 -2.33 8.30 -11.40
N GLN A 156 -3.64 8.57 -11.40
CA GLN A 156 -4.25 9.50 -12.35
C GLN A 156 -3.66 10.92 -12.25
N GLN A 157 -3.40 11.41 -11.03
CA GLN A 157 -2.79 12.71 -10.80
C GLN A 157 -1.35 12.78 -11.34
N PHE A 158 -0.53 11.76 -11.08
CA PHE A 158 0.82 11.65 -11.61
C PHE A 158 0.82 11.66 -13.14
N GLU A 159 -0.02 10.84 -13.76
CA GLU A 159 -0.10 10.72 -15.21
C GLU A 159 -0.57 12.03 -15.86
N LYS A 160 -1.61 12.65 -15.31
CA LYS A 160 -2.12 13.94 -15.79
C LYS A 160 -1.08 15.04 -15.68
N ARG A 161 -0.34 15.11 -14.56
CA ARG A 161 0.64 16.16 -14.28
C ARG A 161 1.91 15.99 -15.11
N THR A 162 2.36 14.76 -15.34
CA THR A 162 3.66 14.49 -15.96
C THR A 162 3.58 14.08 -17.43
N GLY A 163 2.40 13.68 -17.92
CA GLY A 163 2.23 13.07 -19.23
C GLY A 163 2.88 11.69 -19.37
N LYS A 164 3.45 11.16 -18.29
CA LYS A 164 4.08 9.83 -18.25
C LYS A 164 3.13 8.86 -17.58
N ARG A 165 3.02 7.67 -18.15
CA ARG A 165 2.28 6.57 -17.55
C ARG A 165 2.92 6.16 -16.22
N ALA A 166 2.13 5.90 -15.17
CA ALA A 166 2.67 5.36 -13.93
C ALA A 166 3.17 3.91 -14.14
N ALA A 167 3.98 3.42 -13.21
CA ALA A 167 4.26 2.01 -13.06
C ALA A 167 4.29 1.66 -11.57
N LEU A 168 3.36 0.80 -11.17
CA LEU A 168 3.21 0.37 -9.78
C LEU A 168 4.03 -0.87 -9.44
N SER A 169 4.65 -1.50 -10.43
CA SER A 169 5.51 -2.68 -10.27
C SER A 169 6.61 -2.69 -11.33
N GLU A 170 7.63 -3.51 -11.13
CA GLU A 170 8.71 -3.71 -12.11
C GLU A 170 8.18 -4.28 -13.44
N ARG A 171 7.17 -5.15 -13.37
CA ARG A 171 6.56 -5.73 -14.57
C ARG A 171 5.77 -4.71 -15.36
N GLU A 172 5.04 -3.80 -14.70
CA GLU A 172 4.40 -2.68 -15.38
C GLU A 172 5.42 -1.70 -15.96
N LEU A 173 6.54 -1.46 -15.26
CA LEU A 173 7.62 -0.61 -15.75
C LEU A 173 8.24 -1.17 -17.04
N LYS A 174 8.37 -2.50 -17.14
CA LYS A 174 8.82 -3.25 -18.32
C LYS A 174 7.77 -3.39 -19.42
N GLY A 175 6.52 -3.00 -19.16
CA GLY A 175 5.40 -3.11 -20.11
C GLY A 175 4.81 -4.52 -20.24
N GLU A 176 5.05 -5.40 -19.27
CA GLU A 176 4.56 -6.79 -19.28
C GLU A 176 3.08 -6.93 -18.91
N TYR A 177 2.54 -5.98 -18.15
CA TYR A 177 1.10 -5.86 -17.88
C TYR A 177 0.71 -4.40 -17.63
N THR A 178 -0.60 -4.15 -17.57
CA THR A 178 -1.16 -2.83 -17.25
C THR A 178 -2.05 -2.91 -16.03
N TYR A 179 -1.77 -2.10 -15.00
CA TYR A 179 -2.70 -1.89 -13.91
C TYR A 179 -3.92 -1.17 -14.47
N SER A 180 -5.06 -1.84 -14.47
CA SER A 180 -6.32 -1.20 -14.82
C SER A 180 -6.83 -0.46 -13.58
N THR A 181 -6.86 0.87 -13.65
CA THR A 181 -7.68 1.69 -12.75
C THR A 181 -9.14 1.49 -13.18
N GLY A 182 -9.67 0.27 -13.04
CA GLY A 182 -11.11 0.03 -13.21
C GLY A 182 -11.84 1.00 -12.30
N SER A 183 -12.77 1.76 -12.85
CA SER A 183 -13.61 2.70 -12.11
C SER A 183 -14.27 1.95 -10.94
N CYS A 184 -13.78 2.22 -9.72
CA CYS A 184 -14.58 2.04 -8.52
C CYS A 184 -15.65 3.13 -8.46
#